data_AF-A0A953IEF5-F1
#
_entry.id   AF-A0A953IEF5-F1
#
_cell.length_a   1.000
_cell.length_b   1.000
_cell.length_c   1.000
_cell.angle_alpha   90.00
_cell.angle_beta   90.00
_cell.angle_gamma   90.00
#
_symmetry.space_group_name_H-M   'P 1'
#
loop_
_entity.id
_entity.type
_entity.pdbx_description
1 polymer ?
#
loop_
_entity_poly.entity_id
_entity_poly.type
_entity_poly.pdbx_seq_one_letter_code
_entity_poly.pdbx_strand_id
1 'polypeptide(L)'
;MTTSYADEALIDSLQRTNARLQEENRLLRQMLNLTPAQRRVYQAIAELEQELGYAPTLRQVADRAGLRSTATVHAHLQRLLQAGVIRRASRTVGYTTRGQAS
;
A
#
# COMPACT_ATOMS: atom_id res chain seq x y z
N MET A 1 -16.60 12.28 44.18
CA MET A 1 -16.52 11.31 43.07
C MET A 1 -16.81 12.05 41.77
N THR A 2 -15.79 12.66 41.18
CA THR A 2 -15.82 13.29 39.86
C THR A 2 -14.60 12.77 39.14
N THR A 3 -14.71 11.55 38.60
CA THR A 3 -13.71 11.01 37.69
C THR A 3 -13.60 12.00 36.52
N SER A 4 -12.38 12.52 36.35
CA SER A 4 -12.03 13.59 35.45
C SER A 4 -12.25 13.14 34.02
N TYR A 5 -13.36 13.57 33.41
CA TYR A 5 -13.65 13.39 31.97
C TYR A 5 -12.47 13.81 31.06
N ALA A 6 -11.58 14.68 31.55
CA ALA A 6 -10.38 15.09 30.84
C ALA A 6 -9.32 13.96 30.72
N ASP A 7 -9.22 13.06 31.70
CA ASP A 7 -8.29 11.93 31.64
C ASP A 7 -8.79 10.85 30.67
N GLU A 8 -10.11 10.61 30.63
CA GLU A 8 -10.71 9.69 29.65
C GLU A 8 -10.51 10.19 28.21
N ALA A 9 -10.73 11.48 27.94
CA ALA A 9 -10.49 12.06 26.61
C ALA A 9 -9.02 11.98 26.17
N LEU A 10 -8.08 12.13 27.11
CA LEU A 10 -6.65 11.98 26.85
C LEU A 10 -6.28 10.52 26.56
N ILE A 11 -6.81 9.57 27.34
CA ILE A 11 -6.62 8.13 27.12
C ILE A 11 -7.18 7.74 25.74
N ASP A 12 -8.37 8.21 25.39
CA ASP A 12 -9.00 7.97 24.09
C ASP A 12 -8.15 8.54 22.94
N SER A 13 -7.67 9.78 23.08
CA SER A 13 -6.80 10.42 22.09
C SER A 13 -5.50 9.64 21.91
N LEU A 14 -4.86 9.22 23.01
CA LEU A 14 -3.64 8.42 22.99
C LEU A 14 -3.85 7.04 22.35
N GLN A 15 -4.97 6.39 22.66
CA GLN A 15 -5.33 5.11 22.05
C GLN A 15 -5.53 5.25 20.54
N ARG A 16 -6.21 6.31 20.07
CA ARG A 16 -6.37 6.60 18.64
C ARG A 16 -5.02 6.86 17.96
N THR A 17 -4.14 7.65 18.58
CA THR A 17 -2.80 7.92 18.02
C THR A 17 -1.94 6.67 17.98
N ASN A 18 -1.95 5.85 19.04
CA ASN A 18 -1.20 4.60 19.09
C ASN A 18 -1.72 3.61 18.04
N ALA A 19 -3.04 3.49 17.86
CA ALA A 19 -3.63 2.63 16.84
C ALA A 19 -3.21 3.06 15.42
N ARG A 20 -3.18 4.37 15.14
CA ARG A 20 -2.68 4.91 13.86
C ARG A 20 -1.21 4.54 13.64
N LEU A 21 -0.36 4.80 14.63
CA LEU A 21 1.08 4.49 14.56
C LEU A 21 1.35 3.00 14.40
N GLN A 22 0.57 2.14 15.04
CA GLN A 22 0.68 0.69 14.90
C GLN A 22 0.34 0.23 13.48
N GLU A 23 -0.72 0.77 12.87
CA GLU A 23 -1.06 0.45 11.48
C GLU A 23 0.01 0.96 10.50
N GLU A 24 0.55 2.15 10.71
CA GLU A 24 1.64 2.69 9.88
C GLU A 24 2.92 1.83 9.99
N ASN A 25 3.32 1.48 11.22
CA ASN A 25 4.45 0.57 11.45
C ASN A 25 4.24 -0.81 10.84
N ARG A 26 2.99 -1.31 10.81
CA ARG A 26 2.65 -2.58 10.16
C ARG A 26 2.90 -2.52 8.66
N LEU A 27 2.48 -1.46 7.98
CA LEU A 27 2.70 -1.29 6.54
C LEU A 27 4.19 -1.17 6.21
N LEU A 28 4.95 -0.39 6.99
CA LEU A 28 6.40 -0.26 6.83
C LEU A 28 7.11 -1.61 6.96
N ARG A 29 6.75 -2.42 7.97
CA ARG A 29 7.27 -3.78 8.14
C ARG A 29 6.94 -4.69 6.95
N GLN A 30 5.74 -4.58 6.39
CA GLN A 30 5.35 -5.36 5.21
C GLN A 30 6.12 -4.93 3.96
N MET A 31 6.36 -3.63 3.76
CA MET A 31 7.19 -3.12 2.67
C MET A 31 8.65 -3.59 2.78
N LEU A 32 9.20 -3.65 3.99
CA LEU A 32 10.55 -4.16 4.23
C LEU A 32 10.66 -5.67 3.90
N ASN A 33 9.59 -6.43 4.12
CA ASN A 33 9.56 -7.88 3.86
C ASN A 33 9.30 -8.24 2.38
N LEU A 34 9.14 -7.27 1.49
CA LEU A 34 8.94 -7.54 0.07
C LEU A 34 10.20 -8.13 -0.57
N THR A 35 10.02 -9.21 -1.33
CA THR A 35 11.10 -9.80 -2.12
C THR A 35 11.58 -8.82 -3.21
N PRO A 36 12.81 -8.98 -3.76
CA PRO A 36 13.30 -8.10 -4.81
C PRO A 36 12.40 -8.04 -6.06
N ALA A 37 11.68 -9.12 -6.37
CA ALA A 37 10.70 -9.15 -7.47
C ALA A 37 9.43 -8.35 -7.11
N GLN A 38 8.93 -8.49 -5.87
CA GLN A 38 7.77 -7.74 -5.39
C GLN A 38 8.05 -6.24 -5.30
N ARG A 39 9.26 -5.87 -4.84
CA ARG A 39 9.70 -4.47 -4.80
C ARG A 39 9.75 -3.84 -6.20
N ARG A 40 10.26 -4.58 -7.19
CA ARG A 40 10.25 -4.12 -8.60
C ARG A 40 8.84 -3.88 -9.12
N VAL A 41 7.90 -4.79 -8.84
CA VAL A 41 6.49 -4.61 -9.23
C VAL A 41 5.88 -3.40 -8.51
N TYR A 42 6.16 -3.22 -7.23
CA TYR A 42 5.70 -2.06 -6.46
C TYR A 42 6.24 -0.74 -7.02
N GLN A 43 7.55 -0.68 -7.29
CA GLN A 43 8.21 0.49 -7.88
C GLN A 43 7.65 0.80 -9.26
N ALA A 44 7.44 -0.22 -10.10
CA ALA A 44 6.83 -0.05 -11.40
C ALA A 44 5.43 0.59 -11.31
N ILE A 45 4.60 0.18 -10.34
CA ILE A 45 3.30 0.83 -10.13
C ILE A 45 3.48 2.29 -9.71
N ALA A 46 4.32 2.54 -8.71
CA ALA A 46 4.54 3.89 -8.18
C ALA A 46 5.05 4.86 -9.26
N GLU A 47 6.06 4.45 -10.03
CA GLU A 47 6.62 5.24 -11.12
C GLU A 47 5.58 5.51 -12.21
N LEU A 48 4.84 4.48 -12.64
CA LEU A 48 3.80 4.66 -13.66
C LEU A 48 2.65 5.56 -13.17
N GLU A 49 2.26 5.47 -11.89
CA GLU A 49 1.28 6.41 -11.32
C GLU A 49 1.77 7.85 -11.37
N GLN A 50 3.05 8.09 -11.02
CA GLN A 50 3.66 9.41 -11.04
C GLN A 50 3.82 9.96 -12.47
N GLU A 51 4.21 9.11 -13.42
CA GLU A 51 4.43 9.51 -14.82
C GLU A 51 3.13 9.71 -15.59
N LEU A 52 2.15 8.85 -15.39
CA LEU A 52 0.92 8.83 -16.18
C LEU A 52 -0.21 9.66 -15.55
N GLY A 53 -0.16 9.91 -14.24
CA GLY A 53 -1.23 10.56 -13.49
C GLY A 53 -2.49 9.69 -13.33
N TYR A 54 -2.41 8.39 -13.66
CA TYR A 54 -3.50 7.43 -13.49
C TYR A 54 -2.98 6.05 -13.09
N ALA A 55 -3.87 5.23 -12.53
CA ALA A 55 -3.53 3.88 -12.08
C ALA A 55 -3.12 2.97 -13.27
N PRO A 56 -1.90 2.42 -13.28
CA PRO A 56 -1.39 1.61 -14.39
C PRO A 56 -2.10 0.26 -14.51
N THR A 57 -2.19 -0.23 -15.74
CA THR A 57 -2.76 -1.53 -16.09
C THR A 57 -1.77 -2.68 -15.85
N LEU A 58 -2.28 -3.91 -15.76
CA LEU A 58 -1.46 -5.12 -15.60
C LEU A 58 -0.33 -5.24 -16.66
N ARG A 59 -0.63 -4.89 -17.91
CA ARG A 59 0.35 -4.93 -19.02
C ARG A 59 1.46 -3.90 -18.82
N GLN A 60 1.10 -2.64 -18.53
CA GLN A 60 2.09 -1.59 -18.28
C GLN A 60 3.01 -1.94 -17.09
N VAL A 61 2.45 -2.51 -16.03
CA VAL A 61 3.24 -2.98 -14.87
C VAL A 61 4.16 -4.14 -15.27
N ALA A 62 3.70 -5.08 -16.09
CA ALA A 62 4.53 -6.19 -16.58
C ALA A 62 5.72 -5.70 -17.42
N ASP A 63 5.44 -4.78 -18.34
CA ASP A 63 6.43 -4.19 -19.25
C ASP A 63 7.49 -3.42 -18.46
N ARG A 64 7.06 -2.54 -17.52
CA ARG A 64 7.97 -1.76 -16.67
C ARG A 64 8.78 -2.63 -15.71
N ALA A 65 8.17 -3.65 -15.12
CA ALA A 65 8.87 -4.55 -14.19
C ALA A 65 9.86 -5.50 -14.90
N GLY A 66 9.88 -5.53 -16.24
CA GLY A 66 10.73 -6.40 -17.05
C GLY A 66 10.38 -7.88 -16.89
N LEU A 67 9.12 -8.19 -16.57
CA LEU A 67 8.66 -9.56 -16.31
C LEU A 67 8.01 -10.14 -17.57
N ARG A 68 8.53 -11.29 -18.02
CA ARG A 68 8.14 -11.91 -19.30
C ARG A 68 6.73 -12.52 -19.31
N SER A 69 6.14 -12.79 -18.14
CA SER A 69 4.82 -13.44 -18.05
C SER A 69 3.85 -12.67 -17.17
N THR A 70 2.71 -12.31 -17.76
CA THR A 70 1.58 -11.67 -17.09
C THR A 70 1.05 -12.51 -15.92
N ALA A 71 1.18 -13.83 -15.97
CA ALA A 71 0.80 -14.73 -14.88
C ALA A 71 1.68 -14.55 -13.63
N THR A 72 3.00 -14.41 -13.82
CA THR A 72 3.95 -14.14 -12.73
C THR A 72 3.70 -12.76 -12.10
N VAL A 73 3.44 -11.75 -12.94
CA VAL A 73 3.09 -10.40 -12.49
C VAL A 73 1.79 -10.42 -11.68
N HIS A 74 0.77 -11.12 -12.17
CA HIS A 74 -0.49 -11.28 -11.43
C HIS A 74 -0.27 -11.92 -10.06
N ALA A 75 0.57 -12.96 -9.96
CA ALA A 75 0.89 -13.60 -8.69
C ALA A 75 1.64 -12.68 -7.71
N HIS A 76 2.49 -11.77 -8.20
CA HIS A 76 3.14 -10.75 -7.37
C HIS A 76 2.15 -9.67 -6.91
N LEU A 77 1.29 -9.19 -7.81
CA LEU A 77 0.24 -8.22 -7.49
C LEU A 77 -0.73 -8.74 -6.44
N GLN A 78 -1.16 -10.00 -6.54
CA GLN A 78 -2.03 -10.63 -5.54
C GLN A 78 -1.37 -10.66 -4.16
N ARG A 79 -0.07 -10.99 -4.09
CA ARG A 79 0.67 -10.97 -2.81
C ARG A 79 0.81 -9.55 -2.25
N LEU A 80 1.04 -8.55 -3.10
CA LEU A 80 1.10 -7.14 -2.69
C LEU A 80 -0.27 -6.63 -2.20
N LEU A 81 -1.37 -7.06 -2.83
CA LEU A 81 -2.74 -6.77 -2.38
C LEU A 81 -3.04 -7.40 -1.01
N GLN A 82 -2.67 -8.67 -0.83
CA GLN A 82 -2.82 -9.38 0.46
C GLN A 82 -1.96 -8.77 1.56
N ALA A 83 -0.74 -8.33 1.22
CA ALA A 83 0.10 -7.57 2.12
C ALA A 83 -0.46 -6.16 2.42
N GLY A 84 -1.48 -5.69 1.68
CA GLY A 84 -2.12 -4.40 1.93
C GLY A 84 -1.28 -3.19 1.55
N VAL A 85 -0.17 -3.40 0.84
CA VAL A 85 0.76 -2.34 0.37
C VAL A 85 0.32 -1.71 -0.94
N ILE A 86 -0.52 -2.39 -1.73
CA ILE A 86 -1.19 -1.83 -2.91
C ILE A 86 -2.70 -2.07 -2.81
N ARG A 87 -3.48 -1.34 -3.60
CA ARG A 87 -4.94 -1.48 -3.74
C ARG A 87 -5.33 -1.50 -5.21
N ARG A 88 -6.52 -2.02 -5.51
CA ARG A 88 -7.13 -1.90 -6.83
C ARG A 88 -7.78 -0.52 -6.96
N ALA A 89 -7.58 0.14 -8.09
CA ALA A 89 -8.27 1.38 -8.39
C ALA A 89 -9.78 1.11 -8.55
N SER A 90 -10.62 1.94 -7.94
CA SER A 90 -12.09 1.70 -7.92
C SER A 90 -12.77 1.91 -9.27
N ARG A 91 -12.18 2.69 -10.17
CA ARG A 91 -12.82 3.13 -11.43
C ARG A 91 -12.21 2.50 -12.68
N THR A 92 -11.06 1.85 -12.54
CA THR A 92 -10.23 1.35 -13.65
C THR A 92 -9.61 0.02 -13.26
N VAL A 93 -9.29 -0.83 -14.24
CA VAL A 93 -8.55 -2.10 -14.10
C VAL A 93 -7.05 -1.86 -13.77
N GLY A 94 -6.77 -0.96 -12.83
CA GLY A 94 -5.43 -0.53 -12.43
C GLY A 94 -5.13 -0.76 -10.96
N TYR A 95 -3.86 -0.59 -10.58
CA TYR A 95 -3.36 -0.78 -9.21
C TYR A 95 -2.76 0.52 -8.69
N THR A 96 -2.90 0.78 -7.39
CA THR A 96 -2.39 1.98 -6.74
C THR A 96 -1.61 1.65 -5.47
N THR A 97 -0.54 2.39 -5.20
CA THR A 97 0.28 2.20 -3.99
C THR A 97 -0.39 2.82 -2.77
N ARG A 98 -0.45 2.07 -1.66
CA ARG A 98 -1.06 2.56 -0.41
C ARG A 98 0.00 3.36 0.35
N GLY A 99 -0.12 4.69 0.31
CA GLY A 99 0.78 5.61 1.02
C GLY A 99 1.35 6.74 0.17
N GLN A 100 1.05 6.78 -1.13
CA GLN A 100 1.40 7.87 -2.04
C GLN A 100 0.13 8.52 -2.57
N ALA A 101 -0.71 9.04 -1.67
CA ALA A 101 -1.78 9.95 -2.08
C ALA A 101 -1.18 11.36 -2.12
N SER A 102 -1.05 11.93 -3.32
CA SER A 102 -1.00 13.39 -3.49
C SER A 102 -2.35 14.01 -3.14
#